data_AF-A0A8T3R436-F1
#
_entry.id   AF-A0A8T3R436-F1
#
_cell.length_a   1.000
_cell.length_b   1.000
_cell.length_c   1.000
_cell.angle_alpha   90.00
_cell.angle_beta   90.00
_cell.angle_gamma   90.00
#
_symmetry.space_group_name_H-M   'P 1'
#
loop_
_entity.id
_entity.type
_entity.pdbx_description
1 polymer ?
#
loop_
_entity_poly.entity_id
_entity_poly.type
_entity_poly.pdbx_seq_one_letter_code
_entity_poly.pdbx_strand_id
1 'polypeptide(L)'
;MSRLEYLLASGLLRILRLIVSRLPAHPDRVVLATARVPRLDGNLLYIHRALRVRHPERKVILLLEPYRYGPKGKLAYLARLVRGMYHLQTAGLFVVDNAYLPIHVGPHRPTTTVVQVWHAAGAL
;
A
#
# COMPACT_ATOMS: atom_id res chain seq x y z
N MET A 1 2.40 17.41 4.26
CA MET A 1 3.68 17.12 3.59
C MET A 1 4.07 18.36 2.81
N SER A 2 5.28 18.90 2.99
CA SER A 2 5.75 20.05 2.22
C SER A 2 6.05 19.65 0.77
N ARG A 3 6.19 20.64 -0.13
CA ARG A 3 6.58 20.37 -1.54
C ARG A 3 7.93 19.65 -1.62
N LEU A 4 8.90 20.05 -0.79
CA LEU A 4 10.21 19.40 -0.73
C LEU A 4 10.09 17.94 -0.26
N GLU A 5 9.31 17.69 0.81
CA GLU A 5 9.06 16.32 1.29
C GLU A 5 8.39 15.45 0.22
N TYR A 6 7.45 16.01 -0.54
CA TYR A 6 6.81 15.32 -1.65
C TYR A 6 7.80 14.97 -2.76
N LEU A 7 8.66 15.90 -3.17
CA LEU A 7 9.66 15.67 -4.22
C LEU A 7 10.69 14.62 -3.79
N LEU A 8 11.20 14.72 -2.56
CA LEU A 8 12.15 13.76 -2.00
C LEU A 8 11.54 12.36 -1.89
N ALA A 9 10.33 12.24 -1.33
CA ALA A 9 9.62 10.97 -1.23
C ALA A 9 9.31 10.39 -2.61
N SER A 10 8.91 11.21 -3.57
CA SER A 10 8.61 10.78 -4.93
C SER A 10 9.87 10.30 -5.66
N GLY A 11 10.98 11.02 -5.52
CA GLY A 11 12.28 10.62 -6.07
C GLY A 11 12.75 9.28 -5.50
N LEU A 12 12.70 9.13 -4.18
CA LEU A 12 13.02 7.87 -3.51
C LEU A 12 12.14 6.72 -4.01
N LEU A 13 10.83 6.93 -4.11
CA LEU A 13 9.90 5.89 -4.58
C LEU A 13 10.15 5.48 -6.02
N ARG A 14 10.58 6.40 -6.89
CA ARG A 14 10.99 6.09 -8.27
C ARG A 14 12.27 5.26 -8.32
N ILE A 15 13.26 5.58 -7.48
CA ILE A 15 14.50 4.79 -7.35
C ILE A 15 14.17 3.39 -6.83
N LEU A 16 13.38 3.29 -5.76
CA LEU A 16 12.94 2.01 -5.20
C LEU A 16 12.17 1.19 -6.22
N ARG A 17 11.29 1.82 -7.01
CA ARG A 17 10.61 1.14 -8.11
C ARG A 17 11.61 0.48 -9.05
N LEU A 18 12.59 1.22 -9.55
CA LEU A 18 13.59 0.70 -10.49
C LEU A 18 14.36 -0.50 -9.92
N ILE A 19 14.71 -0.44 -8.63
CA ILE A 19 15.44 -1.51 -7.96
C ILE A 19 14.53 -2.73 -7.74
N VAL A 20 13.36 -2.51 -7.13
CA VAL A 20 12.43 -3.58 -6.74
C VAL A 20 11.76 -4.23 -7.95
N SER A 21 11.53 -3.52 -9.04
CA SER A 21 10.91 -4.11 -10.24
C SER A 21 11.75 -5.22 -10.88
N ARG A 22 13.03 -5.34 -10.49
CA ARG A 22 13.93 -6.45 -10.87
C ARG A 22 13.80 -7.68 -9.99
N LEU A 23 13.11 -7.57 -8.84
CA LEU A 23 12.86 -8.70 -7.97
C LEU A 23 11.75 -9.62 -8.51
N PRO A 24 11.73 -10.89 -8.10
CA PRO A 24 10.65 -11.82 -8.46
C PRO A 24 9.28 -11.28 -8.02
N ALA A 25 8.28 -11.49 -8.87
CA ALA A 25 6.89 -11.24 -8.52
C ALA A 25 6.30 -12.43 -7.75
N HIS A 26 5.30 -12.16 -6.91
CA HIS A 26 4.55 -13.11 -6.09
C HIS A 26 3.06 -12.94 -6.37
N PRO A 27 2.53 -13.55 -7.45
CA PRO A 27 1.13 -13.39 -7.87
C PRO A 27 0.10 -13.87 -6.85
N ASP A 28 0.49 -14.76 -5.94
CA ASP A 28 -0.28 -15.29 -4.82
C ASP A 28 -0.44 -14.31 -3.65
N ARG A 29 0.38 -13.26 -3.62
CA ARG A 29 0.41 -12.26 -2.53
C ARG A 29 -0.66 -11.21 -2.74
N VAL A 30 -1.50 -11.02 -1.72
CA VAL A 30 -2.52 -9.98 -1.63
C VAL A 30 -2.14 -9.00 -0.53
N VAL A 31 -2.12 -7.71 -0.83
CA VAL A 31 -1.77 -6.67 0.13
C VAL A 31 -3.02 -5.84 0.42
N LEU A 32 -3.36 -5.69 1.70
CA LEU A 32 -4.41 -4.79 2.17
C LEU A 32 -3.74 -3.64 2.93
N ALA A 33 -3.85 -2.43 2.39
CA ALA A 33 -3.16 -1.26 2.92
C ALA A 33 -4.14 -0.16 3.34
N THR A 34 -3.93 0.38 4.53
CA THR A 34 -4.58 1.61 4.98
C THR A 34 -3.59 2.50 5.70
N ALA A 35 -3.72 3.81 5.43
CA ALA A 35 -2.99 4.85 6.12
C ALA A 35 -3.82 5.51 7.23
N ARG A 36 -5.05 5.03 7.50
CA ARG A 36 -6.03 5.69 8.38
C ARG A 36 -6.08 5.11 9.78
N VAL A 37 -6.14 3.79 9.89
CA VAL A 37 -6.40 3.09 11.16
C VAL A 37 -5.37 1.97 11.40
N PRO A 38 -5.02 1.67 12.66
CA PRO A 38 -4.04 0.63 12.99
C PRO A 38 -4.60 -0.80 12.95
N ARG A 39 -5.80 -0.99 12.40
CA ARG A 39 -6.52 -2.26 12.35
C ARG A 39 -7.33 -2.38 11.07
N LEU A 40 -7.69 -3.59 10.68
CA LEU A 40 -8.62 -3.80 9.57
C LEU A 40 -9.99 -3.25 9.96
N ASP A 41 -10.58 -2.47 9.06
CA ASP A 41 -11.90 -1.88 9.22
C ASP A 41 -12.56 -1.70 7.84
N GLY A 42 -13.88 -1.49 7.84
CA GLY A 42 -14.68 -1.24 6.63
C GLY A 42 -14.42 -2.23 5.49
N ASN A 43 -14.25 -1.71 4.27
CA ASN A 43 -14.06 -2.50 3.05
C ASN A 43 -12.89 -3.48 3.16
N LEU A 44 -11.76 -3.08 3.76
CA LEU A 44 -10.59 -3.95 3.88
C LEU A 44 -10.85 -5.14 4.82
N LEU A 45 -11.64 -4.95 5.88
CA LEU A 45 -12.03 -6.05 6.78
C LEU A 45 -12.92 -7.07 6.08
N TYR A 46 -13.90 -6.62 5.30
CA TYR A 46 -14.77 -7.52 4.54
C TYR A 46 -14.01 -8.29 3.47
N ILE A 47 -13.12 -7.62 2.74
CA ILE A 47 -12.24 -8.25 1.74
C ILE A 47 -11.31 -9.26 2.42
N HIS A 48 -10.70 -8.90 3.54
CA HIS A 48 -9.86 -9.82 4.31
C HIS A 48 -10.62 -11.10 4.69
N ARG A 49 -11.82 -10.96 5.27
CA ARG A 49 -12.66 -12.11 5.65
C ARG A 49 -13.01 -12.99 4.45
N ALA A 50 -13.41 -12.39 3.34
CA ALA A 50 -13.73 -13.12 2.12
C ALA A 50 -12.51 -13.87 1.56
N LEU A 51 -11.32 -13.25 1.55
CA LEU A 51 -10.07 -13.89 1.15
C LEU A 51 -9.73 -15.08 2.05
N ARG A 52 -9.86 -14.94 3.37
CA ARG A 52 -9.57 -16.04 4.31
C ARG A 52 -10.47 -17.25 4.12
N VAL A 53 -11.71 -17.06 3.67
CA VAL A 53 -12.68 -18.14 3.43
C VAL A 53 -12.54 -18.74 2.03
N ARG A 54 -12.45 -17.91 0.99
CA ARG A 54 -12.50 -18.35 -0.41
C ARG A 54 -11.13 -18.67 -1.00
N HIS A 55 -10.08 -18.06 -0.46
CA HIS A 55 -8.71 -18.17 -0.96
C HIS A 55 -7.70 -18.34 0.20
N PRO A 56 -7.86 -19.35 1.07
CA PRO A 56 -6.99 -19.56 2.23
C PRO A 56 -5.52 -19.79 1.86
N GLU A 57 -5.24 -20.22 0.62
CA GLU A 57 -3.90 -20.42 0.06
C GLU A 57 -3.14 -19.12 -0.22
N ARG A 58 -3.85 -17.98 -0.36
CA ARG A 58 -3.23 -16.70 -0.69
C ARG A 58 -2.50 -16.10 0.51
N LYS A 59 -1.31 -15.57 0.27
CA LYS A 59 -0.54 -14.85 1.29
C LYS A 59 -1.06 -13.43 1.44
N VAL A 60 -1.80 -13.17 2.51
CA VAL A 60 -2.34 -11.84 2.83
C VAL A 60 -1.36 -11.04 3.68
N ILE A 61 -0.96 -9.86 3.20
CA ILE A 61 -0.09 -8.91 3.89
C ILE A 61 -0.90 -7.69 4.30
N LEU A 62 -0.76 -7.27 5.56
CA LEU A 62 -1.46 -6.12 6.11
C LEU A 62 -0.49 -4.95 6.31
N LEU A 63 -0.79 -3.80 5.72
CA LEU A 63 -0.06 -2.54 5.92
C LEU A 63 -1.01 -1.54 6.60
N LEU A 64 -1.10 -1.60 7.94
CA LEU A 64 -2.10 -0.90 8.76
C LEU A 64 -1.43 0.14 9.67
N GLU A 65 -0.77 1.11 9.07
CA GLU A 65 0.14 2.01 9.77
C GLU A 65 -0.34 3.44 9.63
N PRO A 66 -1.15 3.98 10.56
CA PRO A 66 -1.63 5.35 10.48
C PRO A 66 -0.50 6.37 10.59
N TYR A 67 -0.69 7.54 9.98
CA TYR A 67 0.29 8.62 10.07
C TYR A 67 0.44 9.11 11.51
N ARG A 68 1.68 9.40 11.92
CA ARG A 68 2.00 9.97 13.23
C ARG A 68 2.83 11.24 13.03
N TYR A 69 2.64 12.22 13.90
CA TYR A 69 3.41 13.46 13.90
C TYR A 69 4.79 13.28 14.54
N GLY A 70 5.67 14.27 14.29
CA GLY A 70 7.02 14.30 14.84
C GLY A 70 8.05 13.48 14.05
N PRO A 71 9.35 13.57 14.43
CA PRO A 71 10.45 12.95 13.67
C PRO A 71 10.35 11.42 13.61
N LYS A 72 9.95 10.77 14.71
CA LYS A 72 9.67 9.31 14.73
C LYS A 72 8.55 8.94 13.77
N GLY A 73 7.49 9.74 13.70
CA GLY A 73 6.38 9.55 12.77
C GLY A 73 6.79 9.69 11.31
N LYS A 74 7.69 10.65 10.99
CA LYS A 74 8.26 10.79 9.65
C LYS A 74 9.10 9.58 9.25
N LEU A 75 9.95 9.06 10.14
CA LEU A 75 10.74 7.86 9.87
C LEU A 75 9.86 6.63 9.67
N ALA A 76 8.83 6.46 10.50
CA ALA A 76 7.85 5.38 10.34
C ALA A 76 7.09 5.51 9.01
N TYR A 77 6.70 6.72 8.62
CA TYR A 77 6.08 6.99 7.33
C TYR A 77 7.02 6.63 6.16
N LEU A 78 8.30 6.98 6.24
CA LEU A 78 9.29 6.60 5.24
C LEU A 78 9.40 5.07 5.10
N ALA A 79 9.51 4.35 6.23
CA ALA A 79 9.54 2.89 6.24
C ALA A 79 8.27 2.27 5.62
N ARG A 80 7.09 2.86 5.90
CA ARG A 80 5.82 2.48 5.28
C ARG A 80 5.84 2.67 3.77
N LEU A 81 6.38 3.80 3.28
CA LEU A 81 6.50 4.06 1.85
C LEU A 81 7.41 3.04 1.16
N VAL A 82 8.54 2.71 1.78
CA VAL A 82 9.49 1.69 1.29
C VAL A 82 8.80 0.32 1.18
N ARG A 83 8.15 -0.13 2.25
CA ARG A 83 7.41 -1.41 2.27
C ARG A 83 6.25 -1.40 1.27
N GLY A 84 5.52 -0.30 1.19
CA GLY A 84 4.44 -0.10 0.25
C GLY A 84 4.91 -0.23 -1.20
N MET A 85 6.02 0.41 -1.56
CA MET A 85 6.60 0.28 -2.90
C MET A 85 7.13 -1.13 -3.16
N TYR A 86 7.77 -1.76 -2.17
CA TYR A 86 8.22 -3.14 -2.29
C TYR A 86 7.05 -4.07 -2.67
N HIS A 87 5.95 -3.97 -1.94
CA HIS A 87 4.76 -4.77 -2.18
C HIS A 87 4.03 -4.39 -3.47
N LEU A 88 3.96 -3.11 -3.82
CA LEU A 88 3.36 -2.63 -5.06
C LEU A 88 4.08 -3.15 -6.32
N GLN A 89 5.38 -3.45 -6.22
CA GLN A 89 6.17 -3.98 -7.34
C GLN A 89 6.33 -5.51 -7.32
N THR A 90 5.80 -6.19 -6.29
CA THR A 90 6.00 -7.64 -6.14
C THR A 90 4.72 -8.43 -5.88
N ALA A 91 3.63 -7.82 -5.41
CA ALA A 91 2.38 -8.52 -5.13
C ALA A 91 1.53 -8.72 -6.39
N GLY A 92 0.66 -9.74 -6.40
CA GLY A 92 -0.34 -9.90 -7.46
C GLY A 92 -1.53 -8.95 -7.31
N LEU A 93 -1.94 -8.66 -6.07
CA LEU A 93 -3.06 -7.77 -5.78
C LEU A 93 -2.68 -6.78 -4.66
N PHE A 94 -2.99 -5.50 -4.85
CA PHE A 94 -2.81 -4.45 -3.85
C PHE A 94 -4.11 -3.66 -3.69
N VAL A 95 -4.78 -3.84 -2.55
CA VAL A 95 -6.04 -3.18 -2.21
C VAL A 95 -5.78 -2.06 -1.21
N VAL A 96 -6.38 -0.91 -1.47
CA VAL A 96 -6.17 0.33 -0.72
C VAL A 96 -7.52 1.03 -0.50
N ASP A 97 -7.71 1.65 0.67
CA ASP A 97 -8.95 2.36 1.05
C ASP A 97 -8.80 3.89 1.16
N ASN A 98 -7.59 4.43 0.95
CA ASN A 98 -7.31 5.86 1.05
C ASN A 98 -6.15 6.27 0.13
N ALA A 99 -5.83 7.56 0.06
CA ALA A 99 -4.70 8.05 -0.70
C ALA A 99 -3.42 7.38 -0.20
N TYR A 100 -2.70 6.73 -1.12
CA TYR A 100 -1.53 5.93 -0.79
C TYR A 100 -0.40 6.26 -1.74
N LEU A 101 0.52 7.11 -1.28
CA LEU A 101 1.53 7.76 -2.12
C LEU A 101 2.28 6.83 -3.09
N PRO A 102 2.72 5.60 -2.70
CA PRO A 102 3.39 4.69 -3.63
C PRO A 102 2.63 4.41 -4.92
N ILE A 103 1.29 4.40 -4.87
CA ILE A 103 0.41 4.13 -6.03
C ILE A 103 0.36 5.34 -6.98
N HIS A 104 0.51 6.55 -6.46
CA HIS A 104 0.31 7.79 -7.24
C HIS A 104 1.60 8.37 -7.84
N VAL A 105 2.78 7.92 -7.37
CA VAL A 105 4.07 8.50 -7.79
C VAL A 105 4.58 7.95 -9.13
N GLY A 106 4.16 6.74 -9.50
CA GLY A 106 4.58 6.11 -10.76
C GLY A 106 3.91 4.77 -11.01
N PRO A 107 4.11 4.19 -12.21
CA PRO A 107 3.47 2.96 -12.62
C PRO A 107 3.91 1.79 -11.74
N HIS A 108 2.97 0.88 -11.50
CA HIS A 108 3.21 -0.44 -10.94
C HIS A 108 3.35 -1.46 -12.07
N ARG A 109 3.87 -2.67 -11.76
CA ARG A 109 4.07 -3.70 -12.79
C ARG A 109 2.72 -4.18 -13.32
N PRO A 110 2.63 -4.57 -14.62
CA PRO A 110 1.42 -5.16 -15.18
C PRO A 110 0.93 -6.40 -14.42
N THR A 111 1.85 -7.11 -13.74
CA THR A 111 1.55 -8.28 -12.91
C THR A 111 0.84 -7.96 -11.60
N THR A 112 0.78 -6.68 -11.22
CA THR A 112 0.14 -6.22 -9.97
C THR A 112 -1.15 -5.51 -10.32
N THR A 113 -2.28 -6.03 -9.84
CA THR A 113 -3.55 -5.32 -9.91
C THR A 113 -3.71 -4.42 -8.68
N VAL A 114 -4.00 -3.14 -8.89
CA VAL A 114 -4.30 -2.19 -7.81
C VAL A 114 -5.80 -1.94 -7.77
N VAL A 115 -6.42 -2.12 -6.60
CA VAL A 115 -7.86 -1.89 -6.37
C VAL A 115 -8.05 -0.81 -5.30
N GLN A 116 -8.66 0.31 -5.68
CA GLN A 116 -9.02 1.38 -4.78
C GLN A 116 -10.49 1.21 -4.36
N VAL A 117 -10.72 0.96 -3.07
CA VAL A 117 -12.08 0.74 -2.55
C VAL A 117 -12.64 1.95 -1.83
N TRP A 118 -11.82 2.99 -1.61
CA TRP A 118 -12.14 4.15 -0.77
C TRP A 118 -12.73 3.74 0.60
N HIS A 119 -13.15 4.74 1.38
CA HIS A 119 -13.60 4.53 2.75
C HIS A 119 -14.88 5.28 3.13
N ALA A 120 -15.39 6.12 2.24
CA ALA A 120 -16.61 6.87 2.44
C ALA A 120 -17.52 6.62 1.24
N ALA A 121 -18.79 6.29 1.50
CA ALA A 121 -19.84 6.91 0.71
C ALA A 121 -19.69 8.41 1.01
N GLY A 122 -19.53 9.28 0.00
CA GLY A 122 -19.45 10.73 0.23
C GLY A 122 -20.59 11.19 1.16
N ALA A 123 -20.39 12.30 1.88
CA ALA A 123 -21.40 12.84 2.79
C ALA A 123 -22.80 12.73 2.15
N LEU A 124 -23.69 11.97 2.80
CA LEU A 124 -25.11 11.90 2.48
C LEU A 124 -25.81 13.12 3.06
#